data_AF-A0A9E8ZFH8-F1
#
_entry.id   AF-A0A9E8ZFH8-F1
#
_cell.length_a   1.000
_cell.length_b   1.000
_cell.length_c   1.000
_cell.angle_alpha   90.00
_cell.angle_beta   90.00
_cell.angle_gamma   90.00
#
_symmetry.space_group_name_H-M   'P 1'
#
loop_
_entity.id
_entity.type
_entity.pdbx_description
1 polymer ?
#
loop_
_entity_poly.entity_id
_entity_poly.type
_entity_poly.pdbx_seq_one_letter_code
_entity_poly.pdbx_strand_id
1 'polypeptide(L)'
;MPKRFTIGPLGEHDDHWLTVWAALIGKSKAALATSIVGLRVKQNKESILELLEYSAKHRGMTADELFNALLTNPRFLEDNPIAESDEEDEFSSSR
;
A
#
# COMPACT_ATOMS: atom_id res chain seq x y z
N MET A 1 -9.04 -13.48 -14.09
CA MET A 1 -10.32 -13.07 -13.46
C MET A 1 -10.06 -11.89 -12.53
N PRO A 2 -10.89 -10.84 -12.53
CA PRO A 2 -10.77 -9.76 -11.56
C PRO A 2 -11.05 -10.30 -10.15
N LYS A 3 -10.15 -10.04 -9.19
CA LYS A 3 -10.40 -10.33 -7.78
C LYS A 3 -11.39 -9.29 -7.25
N ARG A 4 -12.47 -9.74 -6.61
CA ARG A 4 -13.39 -8.85 -5.89
C ARG A 4 -12.73 -8.50 -4.56
N PHE A 5 -12.55 -7.21 -4.29
CA PHE A 5 -12.20 -6.73 -2.97
C PHE A 5 -13.38 -5.94 -2.41
N THR A 6 -13.62 -6.08 -1.11
CA THR A 6 -14.68 -5.36 -0.42
C THR A 6 -14.05 -4.14 0.26
N ILE A 7 -14.63 -2.97 0.03
CA ILE A 7 -14.28 -1.78 0.81
C ILE A 7 -14.99 -1.93 2.16
N GLY A 8 -14.25 -1.75 3.26
CA GLY A 8 -14.82 -1.74 4.61
C GLY A 8 -15.84 -0.62 4.78
N PRO A 9 -16.56 -0.57 5.91
CA PRO A 9 -17.52 0.49 6.17
C PRO A 9 -16.84 1.86 6.11
N LEU A 10 -17.40 2.75 5.29
CA LEU A 10 -16.99 4.15 5.25
C LEU A 10 -17.70 4.92 6.36
N GLY A 11 -17.11 6.04 6.79
CA GLY A 11 -17.82 7.01 7.61
C GLY A 11 -19.04 7.56 6.87
N GLU A 12 -20.10 7.86 7.62
CA GLU A 12 -21.39 8.32 7.05
C GLU A 12 -21.22 9.54 6.14
N HIS A 13 -20.42 10.52 6.58
CA HIS A 13 -20.10 11.71 5.79
C HIS A 13 -19.46 11.38 4.44
N ASP A 14 -18.47 10.47 4.42
CA ASP A 14 -17.74 10.11 3.20
C ASP A 14 -18.62 9.28 2.26
N ASP A 15 -19.47 8.41 2.80
CA ASP A 15 -20.44 7.65 2.00
C ASP A 15 -21.46 8.56 1.31
N HIS A 16 -21.93 9.60 2.02
CA HIS A 16 -22.82 10.61 1.44
C HIS A 16 -22.15 11.36 0.28
N TRP A 17 -20.93 11.84 0.46
CA TRP A 17 -20.20 12.54 -0.60
C TRP A 17 -19.89 11.64 -1.79
N LEU A 18 -19.52 10.38 -1.56
CA LEU A 18 -19.30 9.42 -2.63
C LEU A 18 -20.60 9.15 -3.41
N THR A 19 -21.74 9.09 -2.71
CA THR A 19 -23.06 8.93 -3.32
C THR A 19 -23.45 10.13 -4.18
N VAL A 20 -23.30 11.36 -3.66
CA VAL A 20 -23.54 12.60 -4.40
C VAL A 20 -22.66 12.68 -5.64
N TRP A 21 -21.36 12.43 -5.49
CA TRP A 21 -20.42 12.48 -6.60
C TRP A 21 -20.78 11.45 -7.68
N ALA A 22 -21.08 10.21 -7.30
CA ALA A 22 -21.50 9.16 -8.22
C ALA A 22 -22.73 9.58 -9.05
N ALA A 23 -23.73 10.18 -8.39
CA ALA A 23 -24.93 10.69 -9.05
C ALA A 23 -24.62 11.80 -10.06
N LEU A 24 -23.78 12.78 -9.68
CA LEU A 24 -23.42 13.92 -10.55
C LEU A 24 -22.71 13.52 -11.83
N ILE A 25 -21.93 12.43 -11.81
CA ILE A 25 -21.16 11.96 -12.97
C ILE A 25 -21.82 10.78 -13.70
N GLY A 26 -23.03 10.38 -13.28
CA GLY A 26 -23.78 9.28 -13.90
C GLY A 26 -23.11 7.90 -13.74
N LYS A 27 -22.39 7.66 -12.64
CA LYS A 27 -21.77 6.36 -12.33
C LYS A 27 -22.42 5.69 -11.13
N SER A 28 -22.32 4.37 -11.05
CA SER A 28 -22.64 3.68 -9.81
C SER A 28 -21.57 3.98 -8.76
N LYS A 29 -21.98 4.01 -7.48
CA LYS A 29 -21.07 4.23 -6.35
C LYS A 29 -19.88 3.27 -6.36
N ALA A 30 -20.14 1.99 -6.62
CA ALA A 30 -19.10 0.95 -6.71
C ALA A 30 -18.11 1.18 -7.87
N ALA A 31 -18.59 1.61 -9.04
CA ALA A 31 -17.73 1.91 -10.18
C ALA A 31 -16.84 3.14 -9.94
N LEU A 32 -17.41 4.18 -9.31
CA LEU A 32 -16.65 5.35 -8.89
C LEU A 32 -15.57 4.97 -7.86
N ALA A 33 -15.93 4.25 -6.80
CA ALA A 33 -14.99 3.80 -5.77
C ALA A 33 -13.83 2.98 -6.36
N THR A 34 -14.15 2.04 -7.25
CA THR A 34 -13.13 1.23 -7.96
C THR A 34 -12.17 2.11 -8.77
N SER A 35 -12.70 3.12 -9.46
CA SER A 35 -11.89 4.05 -10.26
C SER A 35 -10.96 4.89 -9.39
N ILE A 36 -11.47 5.38 -8.25
CA ILE A 36 -10.68 6.19 -7.29
C ILE A 36 -9.55 5.37 -6.69
N VAL A 37 -9.85 4.15 -6.21
CA VAL A 37 -8.82 3.25 -5.64
C VAL A 37 -7.75 2.94 -6.69
N GLY A 38 -8.15 2.59 -7.91
CA GLY A 38 -7.20 2.33 -9.00
C GLY A 38 -6.33 3.53 -9.34
N LEU A 39 -6.91 4.73 -9.40
CA LEU A 39 -6.16 5.96 -9.64
C LEU A 39 -5.16 6.23 -8.51
N ARG A 40 -5.58 6.06 -7.26
CA ARG A 40 -4.71 6.31 -6.09
C ARG A 40 -3.55 5.33 -6.03
N VAL A 41 -3.78 4.05 -6.32
CA VAL A 41 -2.71 3.04 -6.44
C VAL A 41 -1.73 3.43 -7.54
N LYS A 42 -2.23 3.86 -8.70
CA LYS A 42 -1.38 4.31 -9.81
C LYS A 42 -0.52 5.52 -9.42
N GLN A 43 -1.11 6.51 -8.75
CA GLN A 43 -0.40 7.72 -8.30
C GLN A 43 0.68 7.42 -7.26
N ASN A 44 0.44 6.47 -6.37
CA ASN A 44 1.40 6.12 -5.31
C ASN A 44 2.37 5.00 -5.72
N LYS A 45 2.34 4.54 -6.98
CA LYS A 45 3.11 3.37 -7.41
C LYS A 45 4.60 3.52 -7.14
N GLU A 46 5.16 4.70 -7.44
CA GLU A 46 6.59 4.98 -7.25
C GLU A 46 6.97 4.90 -5.76
N SER A 47 6.24 5.57 -4.87
CA SER A 47 6.48 5.49 -3.42
C SER A 47 6.28 4.07 -2.86
N ILE A 48 5.32 3.30 -3.39
CA ILE A 48 5.13 1.90 -3.00
C ILE A 48 6.35 1.06 -3.41
N LEU A 49 6.92 1.31 -4.60
CA LEU A 49 8.13 0.63 -5.06
C LEU A 49 9.34 1.00 -4.20
N GLU A 50 9.53 2.27 -3.85
CA GLU A 50 10.61 2.70 -2.95
C GLU A 50 10.53 2.00 -1.59
N LEU A 51 9.33 1.94 -0.99
CA LEU A 51 9.10 1.24 0.27
C LEU A 51 9.36 -0.27 0.15
N LEU A 52 8.96 -0.87 -0.98
CA LEU A 52 9.19 -2.28 -1.27
C LEU A 52 10.69 -2.58 -1.40
N GLU A 53 11.43 -1.77 -2.14
CA GLU A 53 12.88 -1.90 -2.34
C GLU A 53 13.64 -1.74 -1.02
N TYR A 54 13.31 -0.70 -0.24
CA TYR A 54 13.87 -0.49 1.09
C TYR A 54 13.61 -1.72 1.99
N SER A 55 12.36 -2.16 2.06
CA SER A 55 11.96 -3.29 2.91
C SER A 55 12.61 -4.61 2.48
N ALA A 56 12.84 -4.80 1.19
CA ALA A 56 13.49 -5.99 0.63
C ALA A 56 15.00 -5.98 0.95
N LYS A 57 15.66 -4.83 0.78
CA LYS A 57 17.08 -4.65 1.13
C LYS A 57 17.36 -5.02 2.58
N HIS A 58 16.55 -4.52 3.51
CA HIS A 58 16.71 -4.84 4.95
C HIS A 58 16.42 -6.31 5.31
N ARG A 59 15.83 -7.08 4.39
CA ARG A 59 15.56 -8.51 4.56
C ARG A 59 16.50 -9.40 3.73
N GLY A 60 17.48 -8.81 3.03
CA GLY A 60 18.37 -9.55 2.13
C GLY A 60 17.64 -10.18 0.94
N MET A 61 16.52 -9.60 0.52
CA MET A 61 15.69 -10.07 -0.60
C MET A 61 15.70 -9.05 -1.74
N THR A 62 15.33 -9.49 -2.93
CA THR A 62 14.98 -8.60 -4.04
C THR A 62 13.56 -8.06 -3.87
N ALA A 63 13.27 -6.91 -4.50
CA ALA A 63 11.94 -6.33 -4.49
C ALA A 63 10.88 -7.29 -5.07
N ASP A 64 11.22 -8.05 -6.12
CA ASP A 64 10.32 -9.03 -6.74
C ASP A 64 10.00 -10.21 -5.81
N GLU A 65 11.00 -10.70 -5.07
CA GLU A 65 10.78 -11.76 -4.08
C GLU A 65 9.87 -11.28 -2.95
N LEU A 66 10.13 -10.09 -2.42
CA LEU A 66 9.28 -9.51 -1.38
C LEU A 66 7.87 -9.24 -1.89
N PHE A 67 7.72 -8.75 -3.13
CA PHE A 67 6.41 -8.54 -3.75
C PHE A 67 5.61 -9.83 -3.82
N ASN A 68 6.22 -10.92 -4.30
CA ASN A 68 5.58 -12.23 -4.38
C ASN A 68 5.25 -12.81 -3.00
N ALA A 69 6.12 -12.58 -2.01
CA ALA A 69 5.88 -12.98 -0.63
C ALA A 69 4.65 -12.28 -0.05
N LEU A 70 4.49 -10.96 -0.25
CA LEU A 70 3.34 -10.18 0.22
C LEU A 70 2.03 -10.57 -0.47
N LEU A 71 2.08 -10.93 -1.76
CA LEU A 71 0.91 -11.44 -2.47
C LEU A 71 0.45 -12.82 -1.98
N THR A 72 1.37 -13.61 -1.43
CA THR A 72 1.11 -14.97 -0.94
C THR A 72 0.70 -14.96 0.54
N ASN A 73 1.39 -14.16 1.36
CA ASN A 73 1.12 -13.96 2.77
C ASN A 73 1.05 -12.45 3.08
N PRO A 74 -0.16 -11.87 3.25
CA PRO A 74 -0.31 -10.47 3.62
C PRO A 74 0.34 -10.07 4.95
N ARG A 75 0.59 -11.03 5.85
CA ARG A 75 1.24 -10.81 7.15
C ARG A 75 2.74 -11.06 7.13
N PHE A 76 3.34 -11.27 5.95
CA PHE A 76 4.75 -11.62 5.81
C PHE A 76 5.69 -10.67 6.57
N LEU A 77 5.41 -9.35 6.58
CA LEU A 77 6.23 -8.38 7.30
C LEU A 77 6.12 -8.48 8.82
N GLU A 78 4.94 -8.84 9.34
CA GLU A 78 4.70 -9.07 10.78
C GLU A 78 5.40 -10.36 11.23
N ASP A 79 5.33 -11.39 10.38
CA ASP A 79 5.93 -12.71 10.63
C ASP A 79 7.47 -12.68 10.48
N ASN A 80 7.99 -11.74 9.68
CA ASN A 80 9.42 -11.55 9.39
C ASN A 80 9.81 -10.09 9.66
N PRO A 81 9.87 -9.68 10.94
CA PRO A 81 10.32 -8.34 11.30
C PRO A 81 11.76 -8.15 10.85
N ILE A 82 12.11 -6.90 10.52
CA ILE A 82 13.52 -6.54 10.33
C ILE A 82 14.17 -6.73 11.70
N ALA A 83 15.25 -7.51 11.77
CA ALA A 83 16.02 -7.61 13.00
C ALA A 83 16.45 -6.20 13.40
N GLU A 84 16.24 -5.81 14.66
CA GLU A 84 16.86 -4.63 15.23
C GLU A 84 18.37 -4.91 15.26
N SER A 85 19.06 -4.63 14.16
CA SER A 85 20.51 -4.52 14.15
C SER A 85 20.83 -3.14 14.68
N ASP A 86 21.55 -3.07 15.79
CA ASP A 86 22.06 -1.86 16.41
C ASP A 86 22.65 -0.91 15.36
N GLU A 87 21.92 0.14 14.98
CA GLU A 87 22.51 1.31 14.33
C GLU A 87 23.19 2.17 15.41
N GLU A 88 24.21 1.61 16.06
CA GLU A 88 25.31 2.36 16.67
C GLU A 88 26.54 2.22 15.75
N ASP A 89 26.60 2.98 14.68
CA ASP A 89 27.80 3.22 13.84
C ASP A 89 27.37 4.24 12.76
N GLU A 90 27.86 5.47 12.57
CA GLU A 90 28.98 6.24 13.07
C GLU A 90 28.58 7.73 12.99
N PHE A 91 28.27 8.41 14.10
CA PHE A 91 28.37 9.88 14.19
C PHE A 91 29.68 10.23 14.90
N SER A 92 30.80 9.76 14.34
CA SER A 92 32.14 10.02 14.84
C SER A 92 33.09 10.36 13.70
N SER A 93 32.85 11.48 13.02
CA SER A 93 33.88 12.32 12.37
C SER A 93 33.16 13.55 11.78
N SER A 94 33.48 14.80 12.10
CA SER A 94 34.79 15.37 12.41
C SER A 94 34.64 16.56 13.34
N ARG A 95 35.68 16.74 14.15
CA ARG A 95 36.02 17.96 14.90
C ARG A 95 36.22 19.16 13.96
#